data_AF-A0A180H1J1-F1
#
_entry.id   AF-A0A180H1J1-F1
#
_cell.length_a   1.000
_cell.length_b   1.000
_cell.length_c   1.000
_cell.angle_alpha   90.00
_cell.angle_beta   90.00
_cell.angle_gamma   90.00
#
_symmetry.space_group_name_H-M   'P 1'
#
loop_
_entity.id
_entity.type
_entity.pdbx_description
1 polymer ?
#
loop_
_entity_poly.entity_id
_entity_poly.type
_entity_poly.pdbx_seq_one_letter_code
_entity_poly.pdbx_strand_id
1 'polypeptide(L)'
;MADSMVPRAVRNWFRTTYPTLVFEESWLTQCCEYLQTHFDLTPPQLIKKIENQLLLSDLSASTSAENPPLKDLSIPEQDVQHQPKVHHLPNRGILVQIQSITEIGHSALSLRTVHQKIIEDAEGRDRVISLEDPESQDRQAPILYPRAMLKFTLSDGHCTVPAIEYQKIDGLSLAETPLGCKLLIKSAPVRRGLVLLTSENTTIKGFQVDELDANRDSIFQEGLNTRLSQAVITQERNDDRRAANQNGNGATNSSTTSFQSAPIVNTHDPPSVNQPRVMDLSDSDDYFDDNSEFEAQLLAHDI
;
A
#
# COMPACT_ATOMS: atom_id res chain seq x y z
N MET A 1 -18.92 16.15 37.43
CA MET A 1 -17.76 15.54 36.76
C MET A 1 -18.29 14.29 36.09
N ALA A 2 -18.50 14.34 34.77
CA ALA A 2 -19.06 13.21 34.05
C ALA A 2 -18.05 12.05 34.12
N ASP A 3 -18.50 10.91 34.62
CA ASP A 3 -17.70 9.70 34.60
C ASP A 3 -17.38 9.38 33.13
N SER A 4 -16.10 9.23 32.82
CA SER A 4 -15.68 8.90 31.45
C SER A 4 -16.26 7.54 31.07
N MET A 5 -17.27 7.51 30.19
CA MET A 5 -17.89 6.28 29.68
C MET A 5 -16.88 5.28 29.10
N VAL A 6 -15.73 5.77 28.64
CA VAL A 6 -14.63 4.94 28.17
C VAL A 6 -13.81 4.38 29.36
N PRO A 7 -13.71 3.04 29.53
CA PRO A 7 -12.91 2.45 30.58
C PRO A 7 -11.42 2.83 30.47
N ARG A 8 -10.78 3.14 31.60
CA ARG A 8 -9.34 3.52 31.64
C ARG A 8 -8.43 2.45 31.05
N ALA A 9 -8.79 1.18 31.20
CA ALA A 9 -8.04 0.06 30.63
C ALA A 9 -7.93 0.15 29.11
N VAL A 10 -9.01 0.55 28.42
CA VAL A 10 -9.05 0.73 26.96
C VAL A 10 -8.07 1.81 26.54
N ARG A 11 -8.16 3.02 27.14
CA ARG A 11 -7.26 4.14 26.82
C ARG A 11 -5.79 3.80 27.08
N ASN A 12 -5.48 3.12 28.18
CA ASN A 12 -4.10 2.74 28.51
C ASN A 12 -3.53 1.72 27.52
N TRP A 13 -4.35 0.75 27.09
CA TRP A 13 -3.95 -0.22 26.09
C TRP A 13 -3.64 0.45 24.75
N PHE A 14 -4.53 1.30 24.23
CA PHE A 14 -4.29 2.00 22.96
C PHE A 14 -3.09 2.94 23.03
N ARG A 15 -2.87 3.64 24.14
CA ARG A 15 -1.65 4.47 24.32
C ARG A 15 -0.35 3.65 24.33
N THR A 16 -0.43 2.38 24.69
CA THR A 16 0.73 1.47 24.70
C THR A 16 0.95 0.85 23.33
N THR A 17 -0.11 0.40 22.67
CA THR A 17 -0.05 -0.27 21.36
C THR A 17 0.14 0.71 20.21
N TYR A 18 -0.51 1.87 20.28
CA TYR A 18 -0.51 2.94 19.27
C TYR A 18 -0.20 4.30 19.92
N PRO A 19 1.05 4.57 20.32
CA PRO A 19 1.37 5.72 21.15
C PRO A 19 1.18 7.08 20.47
N THR A 20 1.17 7.14 19.13
CA THR A 20 0.92 8.37 18.37
C THR A 20 -0.54 8.55 17.99
N LEU A 21 -1.40 7.57 18.26
CA LEU A 21 -2.81 7.62 17.93
C LEU A 21 -3.55 8.46 18.97
N VAL A 22 -4.22 9.50 18.50
CA VAL A 22 -5.13 10.32 19.30
C VAL A 22 -6.52 10.13 18.74
N PHE A 23 -7.41 9.54 19.51
CA PHE A 23 -8.80 9.34 19.10
C PHE A 23 -9.55 10.65 19.05
N GLU A 24 -10.53 10.72 18.15
CA GLU A 24 -11.64 11.64 18.29
C GLU A 24 -12.51 11.15 19.47
N GLU A 25 -12.70 12.00 20.49
CA GLU A 25 -13.32 11.56 21.75
C GLU A 25 -14.79 11.18 21.59
N SER A 26 -15.52 11.81 20.64
CA SER A 26 -16.91 11.46 20.35
C SER A 26 -17.02 10.07 19.71
N TRP A 27 -16.15 9.75 18.75
CA TRP A 27 -16.06 8.46 18.09
C TRP A 27 -15.77 7.35 19.09
N LEU A 28 -14.76 7.53 19.96
CA LEU A 28 -14.41 6.52 20.95
C LEU A 28 -15.53 6.29 21.96
N THR A 29 -16.23 7.35 22.37
CA THR A 29 -17.37 7.27 23.29
C THR A 29 -18.54 6.53 22.65
N GLN A 30 -18.91 6.88 21.42
CA GLN A 30 -19.98 6.23 20.65
C GLN A 30 -19.66 4.76 20.39
N CYS A 31 -18.42 4.44 20.02
CA CYS A 31 -17.97 3.06 19.81
C CYS A 31 -18.07 2.23 21.10
N CYS A 32 -17.64 2.80 22.24
CA CYS A 32 -17.78 2.14 23.54
C CYS A 32 -19.25 1.94 23.93
N GLU A 33 -20.10 2.96 23.74
CA GLU A 33 -21.53 2.90 24.04
C GLU A 33 -22.23 1.81 23.24
N TYR A 34 -22.00 1.79 21.93
CA TYR A 34 -22.56 0.79 21.03
C TYR A 34 -22.14 -0.62 21.43
N LEU A 35 -20.85 -0.85 21.65
CA LEU A 35 -20.34 -2.18 22.00
C LEU A 35 -20.82 -2.67 23.36
N GLN A 36 -20.93 -1.78 24.36
CA GLN A 36 -21.41 -2.15 25.69
C GLN A 36 -22.93 -2.36 25.75
N THR A 37 -23.69 -1.68 24.89
CA THR A 37 -25.15 -1.82 24.84
C THR A 37 -25.60 -3.06 24.08
N HIS A 38 -24.85 -3.48 23.05
CA HIS A 38 -25.19 -4.61 22.20
C HIS A 38 -24.53 -5.92 22.65
N PHE A 39 -23.44 -5.86 23.42
CA PHE A 39 -22.67 -7.02 23.81
C PHE A 39 -22.24 -6.97 25.28
N ASP A 40 -22.38 -8.09 25.98
CA ASP A 40 -21.84 -8.26 27.34
C ASP A 40 -20.34 -8.59 27.28
N LEU A 41 -19.51 -7.56 27.10
CA LEU A 41 -18.07 -7.74 26.87
C LEU A 41 -17.22 -7.54 28.14
N THR A 42 -16.25 -8.44 28.33
CA THR A 42 -15.15 -8.20 29.27
C THR A 42 -14.21 -7.10 28.75
N PRO A 43 -13.45 -6.39 29.61
CA PRO A 43 -12.53 -5.34 29.15
C PRO A 43 -11.55 -5.76 28.04
N PRO A 44 -10.93 -6.96 28.06
CA PRO A 44 -10.09 -7.43 26.95
C PRO A 44 -10.85 -7.63 25.63
N GLN A 45 -12.07 -8.16 25.69
CA GLN A 45 -12.92 -8.34 24.51
C GLN A 45 -13.35 -6.99 23.92
N LEU A 46 -13.70 -6.04 24.79
CA LEU A 46 -14.02 -4.67 24.39
C LEU A 46 -12.83 -4.01 23.67
N ILE A 47 -11.62 -4.14 24.22
CA ILE A 47 -10.40 -3.62 23.58
C ILE A 47 -10.23 -4.19 22.17
N LYS A 48 -10.35 -5.52 22.01
CA LYS A 48 -10.22 -6.19 20.70
C LYS A 48 -11.29 -5.72 19.71
N LYS A 49 -12.54 -5.56 20.16
CA LYS A 49 -13.63 -5.08 19.29
C LYS A 49 -13.43 -3.63 18.87
N ILE A 50 -13.00 -2.76 19.78
CA ILE A 50 -12.65 -1.36 19.45
C ILE A 50 -11.44 -1.32 18.49
N GLU A 51 -10.44 -2.19 18.67
CA GLU A 51 -9.31 -2.28 17.75
C GLU A 51 -9.78 -2.67 16.34
N ASN A 52 -10.64 -3.69 16.22
CA ASN A 52 -11.20 -4.07 14.92
C ASN A 52 -11.98 -2.93 14.27
N GLN A 53 -12.82 -2.23 15.04
CA GLN A 53 -13.57 -1.06 14.54
C GLN A 53 -12.64 0.06 14.06
N LEU A 54 -11.56 0.34 14.81
CA LEU A 54 -10.53 1.29 14.38
C LEU A 54 -9.89 0.86 13.06
N LEU A 55 -9.54 -0.42 12.92
CA LEU A 55 -8.83 -0.92 11.75
C LEU A 55 -9.72 -1.00 10.49
N LEU A 56 -11.04 -1.18 10.67
CA LEU A 56 -12.05 -1.12 9.59
C LEU A 56 -12.46 0.31 9.22
N SER A 57 -12.43 1.24 10.18
CA SER A 57 -12.81 2.64 9.92
C SER A 57 -11.77 3.42 9.11
N ASP A 58 -12.20 4.47 8.42
CA ASP A 58 -11.30 5.50 7.91
C ASP A 58 -10.66 6.26 9.10
N LEU A 59 -9.33 6.39 9.09
CA LEU A 59 -8.60 7.10 10.16
C LEU A 59 -9.05 8.56 10.29
N SER A 60 -9.53 9.20 9.23
CA SER A 60 -10.03 10.59 9.28
C SER A 60 -11.27 10.74 10.18
N ALA A 61 -12.07 9.68 10.33
CA ALA A 61 -13.27 9.67 11.17
C ALA A 61 -12.97 9.25 12.61
N SER A 62 -11.99 8.39 12.83
CA SER A 62 -11.66 7.83 14.16
C SER A 62 -10.58 8.59 14.92
N THR A 63 -9.78 9.40 14.23
CA THR A 63 -8.64 10.12 14.84
C THR A 63 -8.84 11.62 14.88
N SER A 64 -8.23 12.26 15.89
CA SER A 64 -8.26 13.71 16.04
C SER A 64 -7.30 14.39 15.07
N ALA A 65 -7.76 15.51 14.50
CA ALA A 65 -6.92 16.40 13.67
C ALA A 65 -5.92 17.23 14.50
N GLU A 66 -5.95 17.12 15.83
CA GLU A 66 -5.03 17.84 16.71
C GLU A 66 -3.63 17.21 16.67
N ASN A 67 -2.69 17.88 16.02
CA ASN A 67 -1.28 17.47 15.87
C ASN A 67 -1.10 16.09 15.22
N PRO A 68 -1.45 15.94 13.93
CA PRO A 68 -1.32 14.69 13.22
C PRO A 68 0.16 14.27 13.11
N PRO A 69 0.47 12.98 13.32
CA PRO A 69 1.86 12.50 13.38
C PRO A 69 2.63 12.67 12.07
N LEU A 70 1.96 12.81 10.92
CA LEU A 70 2.59 13.03 9.62
C LEU A 70 2.68 14.50 9.20
N LYS A 71 2.22 15.45 10.03
CA LYS A 71 2.19 16.89 9.70
C LYS A 71 3.52 17.42 9.17
N ASP A 72 4.62 17.04 9.81
CA ASP A 72 5.96 17.55 9.50
C ASP A 72 6.55 16.92 8.22
N LEU A 73 5.88 15.92 7.64
CA LEU A 73 6.31 15.19 6.45
C LEU A 73 5.56 15.61 5.19
N SER A 74 4.33 16.10 5.34
CA SER A 74 3.55 16.72 4.27
C SER A 74 4.14 18.09 3.91
N ILE A 75 5.27 18.08 3.21
CA ILE A 75 6.02 19.29 2.90
C ILE A 75 5.67 19.74 1.46
N PRO A 76 5.29 21.02 1.26
CA PRO A 76 5.11 21.59 -0.08
C PRO A 76 6.38 21.50 -0.92
N GLU A 77 6.25 21.27 -2.23
CA GLU A 77 7.35 21.04 -3.18
C GLU A 77 8.45 22.12 -3.16
N GLN A 78 8.14 23.32 -2.67
CA GLN A 78 9.01 24.49 -2.66
C GLN A 78 10.16 24.41 -1.61
N ASP A 79 10.04 23.55 -0.57
CA ASP A 79 11.02 23.47 0.53
C ASP A 79 11.94 22.23 0.46
N VAL A 80 11.84 21.43 -0.59
CA VAL A 80 12.60 20.16 -0.74
C VAL A 80 14.12 20.37 -0.73
N GLN A 81 14.62 21.54 -1.14
CA GLN A 81 16.05 21.84 -1.21
C GLN A 81 16.71 22.09 0.16
N HIS A 82 15.95 22.51 1.17
CA HIS A 82 16.47 22.81 2.52
C HIS A 82 16.32 21.66 3.51
N GLN A 83 15.76 20.53 3.07
CA GLN A 83 15.57 19.38 3.94
C GLN A 83 16.89 18.67 4.25
N PRO A 84 17.08 18.24 5.51
CA PRO A 84 18.13 17.31 5.86
C PRO A 84 18.06 16.05 4.99
N LYS A 85 19.24 15.53 4.66
CA LYS A 85 19.41 14.51 3.62
C LYS A 85 18.62 13.23 3.91
N VAL A 86 18.44 12.91 5.19
CA VAL A 86 17.66 11.79 5.72
C VAL A 86 17.14 12.17 7.11
N HIS A 87 15.87 11.89 7.38
CA HIS A 87 15.27 11.91 8.71
C HIS A 87 14.68 10.54 9.04
N HIS A 88 14.36 10.26 10.30
CA HIS A 88 13.69 9.04 10.71
C HIS A 88 12.38 9.35 11.40
N LEU A 89 11.35 8.56 11.08
CA LEU A 89 10.10 8.55 11.84
C LEU A 89 10.37 8.19 13.31
N PRO A 90 9.49 8.59 14.25
CA PRO A 90 9.63 8.20 15.65
C PRO A 90 9.58 6.68 15.81
N ASN A 91 10.32 6.17 16.80
CA ASN A 91 10.30 4.74 17.14
C ASN A 91 8.99 4.29 17.82
N ARG A 92 8.12 5.23 18.18
CA ARG A 92 6.88 4.94 18.91
C ARG A 92 5.83 4.23 18.05
N GLY A 93 5.96 4.23 16.73
CA GLY A 93 5.02 3.59 15.82
C GLY A 93 3.87 4.52 15.44
N ILE A 94 3.72 4.75 14.14
CA ILE A 94 2.65 5.57 13.56
C ILE A 94 1.69 4.63 12.83
N LEU A 95 0.42 4.64 13.23
CA LEU A 95 -0.65 3.95 12.51
C LEU A 95 -1.03 4.79 11.30
N VAL A 96 -1.01 4.19 10.12
CA VAL A 96 -1.39 4.83 8.86
C VAL A 96 -2.29 3.90 8.06
N GLN A 97 -3.04 4.47 7.12
CA GLN A 97 -3.88 3.76 6.17
C GLN A 97 -3.38 3.95 4.73
N ILE A 98 -3.45 2.90 3.92
CA ILE A 98 -3.12 2.96 2.50
C ILE A 98 -4.28 3.63 1.75
N GLN A 99 -4.02 4.80 1.16
CA GLN A 99 -4.98 5.54 0.33
C GLN A 99 -4.90 5.13 -1.13
N SER A 100 -3.69 4.84 -1.61
CA SER A 100 -3.48 4.31 -2.95
C SER A 100 -2.22 3.47 -3.00
N ILE A 101 -2.20 2.50 -3.90
CA ILE A 101 -1.08 1.61 -4.17
C ILE A 101 -0.88 1.52 -5.68
N THR A 102 0.37 1.55 -6.11
CA THR A 102 0.74 1.36 -7.52
C THR A 102 2.13 0.74 -7.61
N GLU A 103 2.45 0.14 -8.74
CA GLU A 103 3.79 -0.36 -9.02
C GLU A 103 4.56 0.71 -9.82
N ILE A 104 5.80 1.02 -9.40
CA ILE A 104 6.64 2.03 -10.06
C ILE A 104 7.92 1.51 -10.74
N GLY A 105 8.27 0.24 -10.59
CA GLY A 105 9.33 -0.43 -11.36
C GLY A 105 8.95 -0.79 -12.80
N HIS A 106 7.65 -0.79 -13.13
CA HIS A 106 7.10 -1.05 -14.45
C HIS A 106 6.41 0.20 -15.04
N SER A 107 6.35 0.27 -16.37
CA SER A 107 5.73 1.40 -17.07
C SER A 107 4.22 1.43 -16.84
N ALA A 108 3.65 2.64 -16.76
CA ALA A 108 2.21 2.81 -16.59
C ALA A 108 1.39 2.15 -17.73
N LEU A 109 1.95 2.15 -18.95
CA LEU A 109 1.33 1.46 -20.09
C LEU A 109 1.31 -0.06 -19.89
N SER A 110 2.42 -0.66 -19.44
CA SER A 110 2.48 -2.10 -19.15
C SER A 110 1.47 -2.50 -18.08
N LEU A 111 1.38 -1.72 -17.01
CA LEU A 111 0.43 -1.96 -15.92
C LEU A 111 -1.03 -1.82 -16.40
N ARG A 112 -1.33 -0.83 -17.25
CA ARG A 112 -2.64 -0.67 -17.87
C ARG A 112 -3.03 -1.87 -18.72
N THR A 113 -2.10 -2.39 -19.52
CA THR A 113 -2.33 -3.59 -20.34
C THR A 113 -2.61 -4.82 -19.47
N VAL A 114 -1.85 -5.01 -18.39
CA VAL A 114 -2.08 -6.14 -17.45
C VAL A 114 -3.43 -6.01 -16.76
N HIS A 115 -3.77 -4.81 -16.26
CA HIS A 115 -5.07 -4.55 -15.63
C HIS A 115 -6.24 -4.82 -16.58
N GLN A 116 -6.14 -4.37 -17.83
CA GLN A 116 -7.18 -4.62 -18.84
C GLN A 116 -7.37 -6.13 -19.09
N LYS A 117 -6.29 -6.90 -19.16
CA LYS A 117 -6.35 -8.35 -19.31
C LYS A 117 -7.02 -9.04 -18.10
N ILE A 118 -6.73 -8.58 -16.88
CA ILE A 118 -7.36 -9.11 -15.66
C ILE A 118 -8.88 -8.88 -15.70
N ILE A 119 -9.32 -7.68 -16.10
CA ILE A 119 -10.75 -7.37 -16.26
C ILE A 119 -11.39 -8.25 -17.34
N GLU A 120 -10.72 -8.40 -18.50
CA GLU A 120 -11.21 -9.22 -19.62
C GLU A 120 -11.33 -10.70 -19.26
N ASP A 121 -10.39 -11.25 -18.49
CA ASP A 121 -10.45 -12.62 -18.00
C ASP A 121 -11.57 -12.80 -16.95
N ALA A 122 -11.72 -11.84 -16.03
CA ALA A 122 -12.78 -11.85 -15.02
C ALA A 122 -14.19 -11.78 -15.66
N GLU A 123 -14.35 -10.99 -16.73
CA GLU A 123 -15.60 -10.91 -17.50
C GLU A 123 -15.79 -12.08 -18.49
N GLY A 124 -14.83 -13.01 -18.56
CA GLY A 124 -14.87 -14.17 -19.45
C GLY A 124 -14.75 -13.83 -20.94
N ARG A 125 -14.31 -12.61 -21.29
CA ARG A 125 -14.15 -12.16 -22.68
C ARG A 125 -12.94 -12.79 -23.38
N ASP A 126 -11.94 -13.22 -22.63
CA ASP A 126 -10.77 -13.94 -23.17
C ASP A 126 -11.02 -15.46 -23.32
N ARG A 127 -12.20 -15.96 -22.90
CA ARG A 127 -12.56 -17.39 -22.97
C ARG A 127 -13.26 -17.79 -24.28
N VAL A 128 -13.25 -16.97 -25.32
CA VAL A 128 -13.78 -17.34 -26.64
C VAL A 128 -12.82 -18.34 -27.29
N ILE A 129 -13.03 -19.62 -26.95
CA ILE A 129 -12.26 -20.78 -27.38
C ILE A 129 -12.35 -20.96 -28.90
N SER A 130 -11.19 -20.92 -29.56
CA SER A 130 -10.96 -21.67 -30.80
C SER A 130 -10.91 -23.16 -30.42
N LEU A 131 -11.89 -23.94 -30.88
CA LEU A 131 -12.16 -25.33 -30.49
C LEU A 131 -11.09 -26.35 -30.93
N GLU A 132 -9.91 -25.92 -31.38
CA GLU A 132 -9.00 -26.77 -32.15
C GLU A 132 -7.55 -26.88 -31.61
N ASP A 133 -7.24 -26.41 -30.39
CA ASP A 133 -5.86 -26.43 -29.89
C ASP A 133 -5.64 -27.23 -28.58
N PRO A 134 -5.10 -28.46 -28.66
CA PRO A 134 -4.82 -29.30 -27.49
C PRO A 134 -3.59 -28.85 -26.66
N GLU A 135 -2.86 -27.80 -27.05
CA GLU A 135 -1.78 -27.18 -26.26
C GLU A 135 -2.27 -26.13 -25.22
N SER A 136 -3.58 -26.04 -25.01
CA SER A 136 -4.23 -25.03 -24.15
C SER A 136 -4.04 -25.22 -22.63
N GLN A 137 -3.20 -26.17 -22.18
CA GLN A 137 -2.91 -26.39 -20.74
C GLN A 137 -2.08 -25.25 -20.11
N ASP A 138 -1.30 -24.49 -20.88
CA ASP A 138 -0.54 -23.34 -20.36
C ASP A 138 -1.39 -22.07 -20.12
N ARG A 139 -2.70 -22.09 -20.46
CA ARG A 139 -3.61 -20.93 -20.32
C ARG A 139 -4.28 -20.81 -18.95
N GLN A 140 -3.88 -21.60 -17.95
CA GLN A 140 -4.51 -21.62 -16.62
C GLN A 140 -3.76 -20.83 -15.55
N ALA A 141 -2.57 -20.30 -15.85
CA ALA A 141 -1.87 -19.46 -14.88
C ALA A 141 -2.61 -18.12 -14.70
N PRO A 142 -2.90 -17.70 -13.45
CA PRO A 142 -3.56 -16.42 -13.20
C PRO A 142 -2.72 -15.27 -13.74
N ILE A 143 -3.36 -14.28 -14.36
CA ILE A 143 -2.69 -13.05 -14.80
C ILE A 143 -2.32 -12.25 -13.55
N LEU A 144 -1.03 -12.11 -13.29
CA LEU A 144 -0.51 -11.38 -12.12
C LEU A 144 0.09 -10.03 -12.53
N TYR A 145 -0.06 -9.04 -11.65
CA TYR A 145 0.71 -7.81 -11.78
C TYR A 145 2.21 -8.11 -11.64
N PRO A 146 3.06 -7.52 -12.50
CA PRO A 146 4.49 -7.62 -12.32
C PRO A 146 4.89 -6.87 -11.05
N ARG A 147 5.86 -7.39 -10.28
CA ARG A 147 6.24 -6.84 -8.97
C ARG A 147 7.73 -6.49 -8.96
N ALA A 148 8.05 -5.21 -8.75
CA ALA A 148 9.41 -4.78 -8.45
C ALA A 148 9.46 -3.81 -7.25
N MET A 149 8.72 -2.71 -7.28
CA MET A 149 8.67 -1.70 -6.23
C MET A 149 7.27 -1.09 -6.13
N LEU A 150 6.60 -1.32 -5.02
CA LEU A 150 5.33 -0.67 -4.71
C LEU A 150 5.55 0.77 -4.24
N LYS A 151 4.71 1.67 -4.72
CA LYS A 151 4.54 3.03 -4.21
C LYS A 151 3.18 3.13 -3.56
N PHE A 152 3.15 3.75 -2.39
CA PHE A 152 1.94 4.00 -1.62
C PHE A 152 1.73 5.49 -1.43
N THR A 153 0.46 5.87 -1.33
CA THR A 153 0.05 7.09 -0.64
C THR A 153 -0.50 6.68 0.70
N LEU A 154 0.13 7.12 1.78
CA LEU A 154 -0.25 6.77 3.15
C LEU A 154 -0.91 7.97 3.81
N SER A 155 -1.90 7.73 4.66
CA SER A 155 -2.60 8.76 5.44
C SER A 155 -2.63 8.39 6.91
N ASP A 156 -2.48 9.36 7.81
CA ASP A 156 -2.80 9.21 9.24
C ASP A 156 -4.24 9.61 9.58
N GLY A 157 -5.06 9.88 8.54
CA GLY A 157 -6.42 10.41 8.64
C GLY A 157 -6.51 11.88 8.23
N HIS A 158 -5.43 12.67 8.42
CA HIS A 158 -5.47 14.12 8.21
C HIS A 158 -4.36 14.62 7.30
N CYS A 159 -3.21 13.95 7.29
CA CYS A 159 -2.04 14.26 6.48
C CYS A 159 -1.68 13.06 5.61
N THR A 160 -1.32 13.33 4.36
CA THR A 160 -0.90 12.29 3.41
C THR A 160 0.58 12.43 3.07
N VAL A 161 1.25 11.29 2.91
CA VAL A 161 2.67 11.20 2.56
C VAL A 161 2.90 10.11 1.52
N PRO A 162 3.81 10.34 0.54
CA PRO A 162 4.22 9.29 -0.36
C PRO A 162 5.19 8.33 0.34
N ALA A 163 5.08 7.05 0.03
CA ALA A 163 5.98 6.02 0.50
C ALA A 163 6.36 5.06 -0.63
N ILE A 164 7.52 4.41 -0.51
CA ILE A 164 7.93 3.32 -1.42
C ILE A 164 8.38 2.11 -0.62
N GLU A 165 8.12 0.94 -1.18
CA GLU A 165 8.69 -0.34 -0.78
C GLU A 165 10.19 -0.34 -1.12
N TYR A 166 11.02 0.10 -0.19
CA TYR A 166 12.48 0.14 -0.37
C TYR A 166 13.10 -1.27 -0.31
N GLN A 167 12.51 -2.14 0.50
CA GLN A 167 12.74 -3.58 0.49
C GLN A 167 11.41 -4.29 0.43
N LYS A 168 11.38 -5.45 -0.22
CA LYS A 168 10.17 -6.27 -0.39
C LYS A 168 9.50 -6.54 0.97
N ILE A 169 8.20 -6.26 1.05
CA ILE A 169 7.36 -6.54 2.22
C ILE A 169 6.39 -7.66 1.84
N ASP A 170 6.55 -8.84 2.44
CA ASP A 170 5.63 -9.94 2.23
C ASP A 170 4.26 -9.61 2.84
N GLY A 171 3.18 -10.01 2.15
CA GLY A 171 1.81 -9.63 2.49
C GLY A 171 1.33 -8.31 1.85
N LEU A 172 2.20 -7.54 1.19
CA LEU A 172 1.79 -6.42 0.34
C LEU A 172 1.93 -6.75 -1.15
N SER A 173 0.85 -6.57 -1.91
CA SER A 173 0.79 -6.82 -3.35
C SER A 173 -0.22 -5.88 -4.03
N LEU A 174 0.03 -5.53 -5.30
CA LEU A 174 -0.88 -4.67 -6.06
C LEU A 174 -2.23 -5.37 -6.36
N ALA A 175 -2.27 -6.70 -6.38
CA ALA A 175 -3.51 -7.44 -6.62
C ALA A 175 -4.36 -7.54 -5.36
N GLU A 176 -3.75 -7.90 -4.22
CA GLU A 176 -4.50 -8.39 -3.06
C GLU A 176 -4.59 -7.39 -1.92
N THR A 177 -3.69 -6.41 -1.82
CA THR A 177 -3.73 -5.46 -0.69
C THR A 177 -4.88 -4.48 -0.89
N PRO A 178 -5.91 -4.49 -0.03
CA PRO A 178 -7.06 -3.60 -0.16
C PRO A 178 -6.70 -2.17 0.23
N LEU A 179 -7.45 -1.20 -0.27
CA LEU A 179 -7.37 0.19 0.18
C LEU A 179 -7.99 0.34 1.57
N GLY A 180 -7.47 1.31 2.33
CA GLY A 180 -7.79 1.45 3.75
C GLY A 180 -7.02 0.49 4.67
N CYS A 181 -6.25 -0.46 4.11
CA CYS A 181 -5.39 -1.36 4.88
C CYS A 181 -4.43 -0.58 5.79
N LYS A 182 -4.36 -1.03 7.05
CA LYS A 182 -3.65 -0.34 8.12
C LYS A 182 -2.22 -0.88 8.26
N LEU A 183 -1.27 0.04 8.37
CA LEU A 183 0.14 -0.24 8.61
C LEU A 183 0.61 0.46 9.88
N LEU A 184 1.44 -0.21 10.67
CA LEU A 184 2.15 0.39 11.80
C LEU A 184 3.62 0.57 11.42
N ILE A 185 4.05 1.83 11.28
CA ILE A 185 5.39 2.18 10.79
C ILE A 185 6.26 2.69 11.95
N LYS A 186 7.45 2.12 12.13
CA LYS A 186 8.39 2.45 13.21
C LYS A 186 9.77 2.78 12.67
N SER A 187 10.34 3.92 13.05
CA SER A 187 11.75 4.26 12.74
C SER A 187 12.11 4.27 11.24
N ALA A 188 11.12 4.37 10.34
CA ALA A 188 11.37 4.34 8.91
C ALA A 188 12.14 5.59 8.44
N PRO A 189 13.16 5.43 7.57
CA PRO A 189 13.85 6.56 7.00
C PRO A 189 12.95 7.33 6.03
N VAL A 190 13.04 8.65 6.09
CA VAL A 190 12.36 9.59 5.20
C VAL A 190 13.42 10.36 4.42
N ARG A 191 13.27 10.40 3.10
CA ARG A 191 14.15 11.16 2.22
C ARG A 191 13.32 12.05 1.32
N ARG A 192 13.47 13.38 1.45
CA ARG A 192 12.75 14.37 0.64
C ARG A 192 11.23 14.16 0.68
N GLY A 193 10.68 13.95 1.89
CA GLY A 193 9.26 13.63 2.09
C GLY A 193 8.81 12.22 1.68
N LEU A 194 9.71 11.38 1.15
CA LEU A 194 9.39 10.00 0.77
C LEU A 194 9.75 9.02 1.89
N VAL A 195 8.75 8.29 2.40
CA VAL A 195 8.97 7.24 3.42
C VAL A 195 9.49 5.97 2.75
N LEU A 196 10.59 5.42 3.28
CA LEU A 196 11.24 4.23 2.75
C LEU A 196 10.87 3.00 3.60
N LEU A 197 9.89 2.23 3.13
CA LEU A 197 9.36 1.09 3.85
C LEU A 197 10.23 -0.16 3.65
N THR A 198 10.42 -0.92 4.72
CA THR A 198 11.06 -2.23 4.74
C THR A 198 10.25 -3.16 5.63
N SER A 199 10.48 -4.47 5.53
CA SER A 199 9.83 -5.46 6.40
C SER A 199 10.19 -5.26 7.88
N GLU A 200 11.34 -4.67 8.18
CA GLU A 200 11.79 -4.38 9.56
C GLU A 200 11.06 -3.18 10.19
N ASN A 201 10.63 -2.21 9.37
CA ASN A 201 10.07 -0.94 9.85
C ASN A 201 8.55 -0.84 9.67
N THR A 202 7.93 -1.83 9.03
CA THR A 202 6.50 -1.85 8.70
C THR A 202 5.86 -3.13 9.20
N THR A 203 4.82 -2.99 10.02
CA THR A 203 3.96 -4.11 10.45
C THR A 203 2.59 -3.97 9.81
N ILE A 204 2.15 -4.99 9.08
CA ILE A 204 0.82 -5.02 8.47
C ILE A 204 -0.21 -5.35 9.55
N LYS A 205 -1.18 -4.45 9.74
CA LYS A 205 -2.32 -4.68 10.64
C LYS A 205 -3.55 -5.19 9.89
N GLY A 206 -3.60 -4.99 8.58
CA GLY A 206 -4.61 -5.55 7.68
C GLY A 206 -5.87 -4.68 7.62
N PHE A 207 -7.01 -5.35 7.41
CA PHE A 207 -8.34 -4.74 7.24
C PHE A 207 -8.44 -3.88 5.97
N GLN A 208 -9.63 -3.35 5.72
CA GLN A 208 -9.92 -2.48 4.60
C GLN A 208 -10.93 -1.41 5.04
N VAL A 209 -11.04 -0.36 4.23
CA VAL A 209 -12.12 0.62 4.34
C VAL A 209 -12.94 0.45 3.07
N ASP A 210 -14.17 -0.02 3.21
CA ASP A 210 -14.99 -0.51 2.09
C ASP A 210 -15.22 0.59 1.04
N GLU A 211 -15.45 1.83 1.46
CA GLU A 211 -15.64 2.95 0.54
C GLU A 211 -14.36 3.29 -0.23
N LEU A 212 -13.20 3.14 0.39
CA LEU A 212 -11.92 3.38 -0.28
C LEU A 212 -11.64 2.26 -1.28
N ASP A 213 -11.84 1.00 -0.89
CA ASP A 213 -11.53 -0.14 -1.76
C ASP A 213 -12.55 -0.29 -2.91
N ALA A 214 -13.81 0.11 -2.72
CA ALA A 214 -14.77 0.23 -3.81
C ALA A 214 -14.30 1.19 -4.93
N ASN A 215 -13.46 2.17 -4.59
CA ASN A 215 -12.88 3.13 -5.54
C ASN A 215 -11.49 2.71 -6.05
N ARG A 216 -10.99 1.52 -5.70
CA ARG A 216 -9.65 1.04 -6.02
C ARG A 216 -9.31 1.16 -7.50
N ASP A 217 -10.16 0.64 -8.38
CA ASP A 217 -9.90 0.61 -9.81
C ASP A 217 -9.85 2.03 -10.40
N SER A 218 -10.73 2.91 -9.94
CA SER A 218 -10.75 4.32 -10.35
C SER A 218 -9.46 5.03 -9.94
N ILE A 219 -9.06 4.89 -8.67
CA ILE A 219 -7.83 5.47 -8.12
C ILE A 219 -6.60 4.94 -8.86
N PHE A 220 -6.57 3.63 -9.13
CA PHE A 220 -5.47 3.00 -9.86
C PHE A 220 -5.38 3.52 -11.30
N GLN A 221 -6.50 3.58 -12.03
CA GLN A 221 -6.55 4.10 -13.39
C GLN A 221 -6.18 5.59 -13.48
N GLU A 222 -6.65 6.42 -12.55
CA GLU A 222 -6.26 7.82 -12.44
C GLU A 222 -4.75 7.97 -12.23
N GLY A 223 -4.17 7.15 -11.35
CA GLY A 223 -2.73 7.11 -11.12
C GLY A 223 -1.94 6.74 -12.37
N LEU A 224 -2.41 5.77 -13.16
CA LEU A 224 -1.79 5.39 -14.44
C LEU A 224 -1.92 6.51 -15.47
N ASN A 225 -3.09 7.12 -15.62
CA ASN A 225 -3.35 8.21 -16.56
C ASN A 225 -2.46 9.42 -16.25
N THR A 226 -2.34 9.79 -14.97
CA THR A 226 -1.46 10.87 -14.53
C THR A 226 0.00 10.64 -14.94
N ARG A 227 0.50 9.41 -14.77
CA ARG A 227 1.86 9.03 -15.19
C ARG A 227 2.04 9.08 -16.71
N LEU A 228 1.03 8.66 -17.48
CA LEU A 228 1.06 8.71 -18.94
C LEU A 228 1.06 10.17 -19.45
N SER A 229 0.22 11.04 -18.89
CA SER A 229 0.16 12.46 -19.27
C SER A 229 1.45 13.22 -18.94
N GLN A 230 2.06 12.95 -17.77
CA GLN A 230 3.34 13.57 -17.40
C GLN A 230 4.49 13.16 -18.33
N ALA A 231 4.47 11.91 -18.82
CA ALA A 231 5.45 11.44 -19.78
C ALA A 231 5.38 12.21 -21.11
N VAL A 232 4.18 12.50 -21.61
CA VAL A 232 3.96 13.29 -22.83
C VAL A 232 4.50 14.71 -22.67
N ILE A 233 4.16 15.41 -21.57
CA ILE A 233 4.62 16.78 -21.30
C ILE A 233 6.16 16.83 -21.22
N THR A 234 6.79 15.81 -20.64
CA THR A 234 8.25 15.74 -20.51
C THR A 234 8.93 15.53 -21.87
N GLN A 235 8.29 14.79 -22.79
CA GLN A 235 8.79 14.59 -24.15
C GLN A 235 8.71 15.89 -24.97
N GLU A 236 7.57 16.58 -24.96
CA GLU A 236 7.39 17.86 -25.68
C GLU A 236 8.42 18.91 -25.24
N ARG A 237 8.64 19.06 -23.92
CA ARG A 237 9.68 19.97 -23.39
C ARG A 237 11.10 19.61 -23.83
N ASN A 238 11.39 18.33 -23.99
CA ASN A 238 12.70 17.87 -24.42
C ASN A 238 12.89 18.07 -25.94
N ASP A 239 11.84 17.91 -26.73
CA ASP A 239 11.86 18.15 -28.17
C ASP A 239 11.96 19.65 -28.50
N ASP A 240 11.27 20.51 -27.75
CA ASP A 240 11.42 21.98 -27.84
C ASP A 240 12.85 22.42 -27.49
N ARG A 241 13.45 21.82 -26.44
CA ARG A 241 14.84 22.08 -26.06
C ARG A 241 15.84 21.58 -27.10
N ARG A 242 15.57 20.44 -27.75
CA ARG A 242 16.41 19.92 -28.84
C ARG A 242 16.29 20.76 -30.11
N ALA A 243 15.09 21.27 -30.43
CA ALA A 243 14.88 22.19 -31.54
C ALA A 243 15.59 23.55 -31.31
N ALA A 244 15.55 24.08 -30.08
CA ALA A 244 16.26 25.30 -29.73
C ALA A 244 17.80 25.16 -29.77
N ASN A 245 18.34 23.98 -29.42
CA ASN A 245 19.79 23.73 -29.40
C ASN A 245 20.37 23.37 -30.78
N GLN A 246 19.54 23.08 -31.79
CA GLN A 246 20.01 22.87 -33.17
C GLN A 246 20.22 24.16 -33.97
N ASN A 247 19.73 25.31 -33.47
CA ASN A 247 19.92 26.62 -34.11
C ASN A 247 21.21 27.37 -33.69
N GLY A 248 22.11 26.72 -32.96
CA GLY A 248 23.33 27.34 -32.45
C GLY A 248 24.54 26.41 -32.48
N ASN A 249 25.00 26.04 -33.69
CA ASN A 249 26.42 25.95 -34.08
C ASN A 249 26.60 25.03 -35.29
N GLY A 250 26.79 25.63 -36.45
CA GLY A 250 27.58 25.02 -37.50
C GLY A 250 29.06 25.09 -37.12
N ALA A 251 29.63 23.96 -36.73
CA ALA A 251 31.07 23.70 -36.85
C ALA A 251 31.32 22.19 -36.69
N THR A 252 31.65 21.58 -37.82
CA THR A 252 32.42 20.34 -38.02
C THR A 252 33.18 19.81 -36.80
N ASN A 253 32.90 18.56 -36.41
CA ASN A 253 33.91 17.50 -36.40
C ASN A 253 33.26 16.12 -36.28
N SER A 254 33.48 15.32 -37.31
CA SER A 254 33.12 13.92 -37.42
C SER A 254 34.03 13.09 -36.51
N SER A 255 33.45 12.48 -35.48
CA SER A 255 34.05 11.31 -34.84
C SER A 255 32.93 10.35 -34.48
N THR A 256 32.75 9.38 -35.38
CA THR A 256 31.95 8.17 -35.23
C THR A 256 32.44 7.35 -34.03
N THR A 257 31.73 7.41 -32.91
CA THR A 257 31.80 6.38 -31.87
C THR A 257 30.59 5.48 -31.99
N SER A 258 30.83 4.34 -32.65
CA SER A 258 30.00 3.15 -32.68
C SER A 258 29.59 2.74 -31.26
N PHE A 259 28.29 2.73 -30.97
CA PHE A 259 27.75 2.02 -29.81
C PHE A 259 27.74 0.53 -30.16
N GLN A 260 28.82 -0.17 -29.82
CA GLN A 260 28.82 -1.62 -29.81
C GLN A 260 28.05 -2.10 -28.58
N SER A 261 26.89 -2.67 -28.86
CA SER A 261 26.09 -3.50 -27.99
C SER A 261 26.97 -4.54 -27.28
N ALA A 262 26.93 -4.58 -25.96
CA ALA A 262 27.54 -5.65 -25.19
C ALA A 262 26.83 -6.98 -25.53
N PRO A 263 27.55 -8.06 -25.86
CA PRO A 263 26.93 -9.36 -26.09
C PRO A 263 26.46 -9.95 -24.75
N ILE A 264 25.18 -10.34 -24.74
CA ILE A 264 24.55 -11.18 -23.72
C ILE A 264 25.27 -12.52 -23.73
N VAL A 265 26.06 -12.79 -22.68
CA VAL A 265 26.62 -14.12 -22.42
C VAL A 265 25.53 -14.94 -21.75
N ASN A 266 24.95 -15.83 -22.55
CA ASN A 266 24.05 -16.88 -22.14
C ASN A 266 24.92 -18.08 -21.70
N THR A 267 25.06 -18.31 -20.41
CA THR A 267 25.66 -19.56 -19.89
C THR A 267 24.62 -20.29 -19.06
N HIS A 268 24.02 -21.27 -19.72
CA HIS A 268 23.28 -22.37 -19.13
C HIS A 268 24.32 -23.44 -18.75
N ASP A 269 24.50 -23.74 -17.45
CA ASP A 269 24.51 -25.12 -16.94
C ASP A 269 24.66 -25.20 -15.40
N PRO A 270 24.12 -26.26 -14.77
CA PRO A 270 23.75 -26.29 -13.35
C PRO A 270 24.83 -26.91 -12.45
N PRO A 271 24.75 -26.66 -11.13
CA PRO A 271 25.27 -27.60 -10.15
C PRO A 271 24.14 -28.23 -9.33
N SER A 272 24.31 -29.53 -9.17
CA SER A 272 23.52 -30.50 -8.42
C SER A 272 23.74 -30.43 -6.90
N VAL A 273 22.67 -30.73 -6.17
CA VAL A 273 22.59 -31.38 -4.84
C VAL A 273 23.10 -30.61 -3.61
N ASN A 274 22.16 -30.15 -2.77
CA ASN A 274 22.01 -30.68 -1.40
C ASN A 274 20.69 -30.21 -0.77
N GLN A 275 19.79 -31.17 -0.51
CA GLN A 275 18.61 -30.99 0.31
C GLN A 275 18.99 -30.84 1.79
N PRO A 276 18.41 -29.89 2.52
CA PRO A 276 18.18 -30.03 3.95
C PRO A 276 16.70 -30.34 4.23
N ARG A 277 16.52 -31.32 5.13
CA ARG A 277 15.25 -31.75 5.71
C ARG A 277 14.49 -30.60 6.36
N VAL A 278 13.19 -30.54 6.11
CA VAL A 278 12.20 -29.85 6.96
C VAL A 278 11.35 -30.99 7.55
N MET A 279 11.63 -31.45 8.78
CA MET A 279 11.03 -30.96 10.03
C MET A 279 9.51 -30.79 9.89
N ASP A 280 8.84 -31.92 10.08
CA ASP A 280 7.43 -32.06 10.37
C ASP A 280 7.13 -31.32 11.69
N LEU A 281 6.33 -30.26 11.61
CA LEU A 281 5.73 -29.61 12.78
C LEU A 281 4.22 -29.85 12.70
N SER A 282 3.83 -31.03 13.18
CA SER A 282 2.49 -31.31 13.66
C SER A 282 2.21 -30.53 14.95
N ASP A 283 0.94 -30.14 15.08
CA ASP A 283 0.20 -29.80 16.29
C ASP A 283 0.47 -28.44 16.97
N SER A 284 -0.44 -27.50 16.73
CA SER A 284 -1.56 -27.18 17.63
C SER A 284 -1.95 -25.70 17.48
N ASP A 285 -3.15 -25.43 16.96
CA ASP A 285 -4.01 -24.30 17.36
C ASP A 285 -5.36 -24.44 16.62
N ASP A 286 -6.09 -25.51 16.96
CA ASP A 286 -7.56 -25.53 16.88
C ASP A 286 -8.09 -24.64 18.01
N TYR A 287 -8.17 -23.32 17.82
CA TYR A 287 -8.89 -22.43 18.74
C TYR A 287 -9.65 -21.32 17.97
N PHE A 288 -10.94 -21.61 17.75
CA PHE A 288 -12.07 -20.69 17.51
C PHE A 288 -12.29 -20.08 16.12
N ASP A 289 -13.10 -20.83 15.36
CA ASP A 289 -13.86 -20.49 14.16
C ASP A 289 -15.13 -19.64 14.47
N ASP A 290 -15.01 -18.60 15.29
CA ASP A 290 -16.15 -17.74 15.71
C ASP A 290 -16.18 -16.34 15.03
N ASN A 291 -15.30 -16.09 14.06
CA ASN A 291 -15.21 -14.78 13.40
C ASN A 291 -16.23 -14.62 12.26
N SER A 292 -16.80 -15.72 11.77
CA SER A 292 -17.72 -15.75 10.63
C SER A 292 -19.12 -15.22 10.95
N GLU A 293 -19.63 -15.48 12.16
CA GLU A 293 -20.94 -14.94 12.60
C GLU A 293 -20.87 -13.42 12.88
N PHE A 294 -19.70 -12.93 13.32
CA PHE A 294 -19.48 -11.51 13.56
C PHE A 294 -19.32 -10.71 12.26
N GLU A 295 -18.56 -11.20 11.28
CA GLU A 295 -18.48 -10.56 9.96
C GLU A 295 -19.86 -10.49 9.29
N ALA A 296 -20.67 -11.54 9.43
CA ALA A 296 -22.04 -11.56 8.93
C ALA A 296 -22.95 -10.54 9.64
N GLN A 297 -22.78 -10.32 10.95
CA GLN A 297 -23.57 -9.32 11.70
C GLN A 297 -23.11 -7.88 11.44
N LEU A 298 -21.82 -7.66 11.16
CA LEU A 298 -21.32 -6.33 10.83
C LEU A 298 -21.82 -5.89 9.44
N LEU A 299 -21.80 -6.80 8.46
CA LEU A 299 -22.34 -6.59 7.11
C LEU A 299 -23.87 -6.40 7.09
N ALA A 300 -24.59 -6.93 8.08
CA ALA A 300 -26.04 -6.82 8.16
C ALA A 300 -26.54 -5.44 8.65
N HIS A 301 -25.65 -4.59 9.16
CA HIS A 301 -26.01 -3.32 9.81
C HIS A 301 -25.57 -2.05 9.07
N ASP A 302 -25.06 -2.14 7.82
CA ASP A 302 -24.66 -1.00 6.95
C ASP A 302 -23.98 0.14 7.75
N ILE A 303 -22.81 -0.17 8.31
CA ILE A 303 -21.85 0.85 8.76
C ILE A 303 -20.70 0.86 7.75
#